data_AF-A0A1M6RCF4-F1
#
_entry.id   AF-A0A1M6RCF4-F1
#
_cell.length_a   1.000
_cell.length_b   1.000
_cell.length_c   1.000
_cell.angle_alpha   90.00
_cell.angle_beta   90.00
_cell.angle_gamma   90.00
#
_symmetry.space_group_name_H-M   'P 1'
#
loop_
_entity.id
_entity.type
_entity.pdbx_description
1 polymer ?
#
loop_
_entity_poly.entity_id
_entity_poly.type
_entity_poly.pdbx_seq_one_letter_code
_entity_poly.pdbx_strand_id
1 'polypeptide(L)'
;MEHEYTISGRIFPEVDQVIDVENIKKFLTKITWAHQDFENIGFHAKLMPCELDEKGTPQKVIILFSMNNDDIDVSTLEQACLNLSMILGCSVLLCKDHEVYGVANVFNGGSDYEVVNEEFDLWFYNSGKKIYAERTNHRNEKMAALEQEYLQSDAAKLLLQAI
;
A
#
# COMPACT_ATOMS: atom_id res chain seq x y z
N MET A 1 -7.07 -26.68 -5.88
CA MET A 1 -5.99 -25.80 -5.41
C MET A 1 -6.61 -24.43 -5.36
N GLU A 2 -6.82 -23.92 -4.15
CA GLU A 2 -7.41 -22.60 -3.96
C GLU A 2 -6.32 -21.55 -4.18
N HIS A 3 -6.71 -20.42 -4.73
CA HIS A 3 -5.84 -19.26 -4.88
C HIS A 3 -6.60 -18.01 -4.48
N GLU A 4 -5.88 -17.02 -4.01
CA GLU A 4 -6.42 -15.72 -3.65
C GLU A 4 -5.53 -14.64 -4.26
N TYR A 5 -6.17 -13.62 -4.84
CA TYR A 5 -5.47 -12.44 -5.32
C TYR A 5 -5.81 -11.24 -4.45
N THR A 6 -4.80 -10.68 -3.78
CA THR A 6 -4.97 -9.51 -2.92
C THR A 6 -4.22 -8.33 -3.49
N ILE A 7 -4.92 -7.23 -3.78
CA ILE A 7 -4.27 -5.98 -4.23
C ILE A 7 -4.01 -5.09 -3.03
N SER A 8 -2.76 -4.72 -2.74
CA SER A 8 -2.41 -3.82 -1.65
C SER A 8 -1.62 -2.58 -2.07
N GLY A 9 -1.75 -1.48 -1.34
CA GLY A 9 -1.07 -0.21 -1.65
C GLY A 9 -0.41 0.47 -0.45
N ARG A 10 0.55 1.35 -0.74
CA ARG A 10 1.21 2.28 0.20
C ARG A 10 1.37 3.66 -0.44
N ILE A 11 1.15 4.73 0.31
CA ILE A 11 1.32 6.13 -0.11
C ILE A 11 2.28 6.81 0.87
N PHE A 12 3.27 7.52 0.33
CA PHE A 12 4.35 8.18 1.06
C PHE A 12 4.32 9.70 0.75
N PRO A 13 3.69 10.51 1.60
CA PRO A 13 3.59 11.96 1.44
C PRO A 13 4.95 12.67 1.31
N GLU A 14 4.98 13.78 0.57
CA GLU A 14 6.16 14.66 0.48
C GLU A 14 6.13 15.76 1.55
N VAL A 15 7.27 16.38 1.82
CA VAL A 15 7.46 17.39 2.91
C VAL A 15 6.46 18.54 2.82
N ASP A 16 6.25 19.09 1.62
CA ASP A 16 5.34 20.21 1.37
C ASP A 16 3.87 19.85 1.63
N GLN A 17 3.53 18.57 1.57
CA GLN A 17 2.18 18.06 1.80
C GLN A 17 1.86 17.90 3.29
N VAL A 18 2.88 17.85 4.14
CA VAL A 18 2.77 17.55 5.58
C VAL A 18 3.41 18.61 6.48
N ILE A 19 3.84 19.73 5.90
CA ILE A 19 4.54 20.80 6.62
C ILE A 19 3.69 21.49 7.70
N ASP A 20 2.36 21.51 7.52
CA ASP A 20 1.41 22.05 8.48
C ASP A 20 0.05 21.36 8.40
N VAL A 21 -0.81 21.63 9.39
CA VAL A 21 -2.16 21.03 9.51
C VAL A 21 -3.05 21.36 8.30
N GLU A 22 -2.89 22.52 7.66
CA GLU A 22 -3.71 22.89 6.50
C GLU A 22 -3.32 22.07 5.27
N ASN A 23 -2.02 21.89 5.03
CA ASN A 23 -1.49 21.04 3.96
C ASN A 23 -1.86 19.57 4.17
N ILE A 24 -1.77 19.07 5.41
CA ILE A 24 -2.24 17.71 5.75
C ILE A 24 -3.72 17.55 5.39
N LYS A 25 -4.58 18.50 5.77
CA LYS A 25 -6.02 18.45 5.43
C LYS A 25 -6.27 18.46 3.92
N LYS A 26 -5.55 19.30 3.17
CA LYS A 26 -5.62 19.34 1.70
C LYS A 26 -5.21 18.00 1.09
N PHE A 27 -4.13 17.41 1.58
CA PHE A 27 -3.63 16.12 1.14
C PHE A 27 -4.64 15.00 1.42
N LEU A 28 -5.18 14.92 2.65
CA LEU A 28 -6.24 13.96 3.01
C LEU A 28 -7.51 14.13 2.16
N THR A 29 -7.85 15.37 1.78
CA THR A 29 -8.99 15.62 0.88
C THR A 29 -8.71 15.07 -0.52
N LYS A 30 -7.50 15.29 -1.07
CA LYS A 30 -7.09 14.71 -2.36
C LYS A 30 -7.14 13.19 -2.35
N ILE A 31 -6.68 12.57 -1.26
CA ILE A 31 -6.78 11.12 -1.06
C ILE A 31 -8.23 10.66 -1.08
N THR A 32 -9.12 11.36 -0.36
CA THR A 32 -10.55 11.02 -0.33
C THR A 32 -11.18 11.08 -1.72
N TRP A 33 -10.75 12.03 -2.56
CA TRP A 33 -11.22 12.13 -3.94
C TRP A 33 -10.68 11.00 -4.81
N ALA A 34 -9.39 10.68 -4.65
CA ALA A 34 -8.82 9.49 -5.28
C ALA A 34 -9.61 8.24 -4.86
N HIS A 35 -9.93 8.06 -3.57
CA HIS A 35 -10.75 6.93 -3.10
C HIS A 35 -12.06 6.81 -3.88
N GLN A 36 -12.78 7.90 -4.16
CA GLN A 36 -14.02 7.86 -4.95
C GLN A 36 -13.80 7.39 -6.39
N ASP A 37 -12.70 7.81 -7.03
CA ASP A 37 -12.35 7.35 -8.37
C ASP A 37 -11.93 5.86 -8.38
N PHE A 38 -11.31 5.40 -7.29
CA PHE A 38 -10.89 4.01 -7.09
C PHE A 38 -12.06 3.09 -6.70
N GLU A 39 -13.04 3.55 -5.93
CA GLU A 39 -14.26 2.80 -5.61
C GLU A 39 -15.04 2.42 -6.88
N ASN A 40 -15.00 3.26 -7.92
CA ASN A 40 -15.64 2.98 -9.22
C ASN A 40 -15.03 1.76 -9.95
N ILE A 41 -13.81 1.34 -9.59
CA ILE A 41 -13.16 0.12 -10.08
C ILE A 41 -13.11 -0.99 -9.01
N GLY A 42 -13.91 -0.87 -7.94
CA GLY A 42 -14.04 -1.85 -6.86
C GLY A 42 -13.01 -1.71 -5.73
N PHE A 43 -12.11 -0.74 -5.80
CA PHE A 43 -11.05 -0.59 -4.79
C PHE A 43 -11.59 0.03 -3.50
N HIS A 44 -11.46 -0.71 -2.39
CA HIS A 44 -11.75 -0.20 -1.06
C HIS A 44 -10.49 0.32 -0.38
N ALA A 45 -10.56 1.57 0.02
CA ALA A 45 -9.44 2.36 0.43
C ALA A 45 -9.58 2.74 1.90
N LYS A 46 -8.73 2.21 2.78
CA LYS A 46 -8.77 2.48 4.21
C LYS A 46 -7.59 3.33 4.63
N LEU A 47 -7.87 4.59 4.97
CA LEU A 47 -6.96 5.43 5.73
C LEU A 47 -6.74 4.76 7.10
N MET A 48 -5.50 4.33 7.36
CA MET A 48 -5.10 3.88 8.69
C MET A 48 -4.43 5.05 9.40
N PRO A 49 -4.88 5.42 10.61
CA PRO A 49 -4.24 6.49 11.37
C PRO A 49 -2.79 6.12 11.66
N CYS A 50 -1.94 7.13 11.81
CA CYS A 50 -0.58 6.92 12.26
C CYS A 50 -0.59 6.28 13.65
N GLU A 51 -0.20 5.01 13.74
CA GLU A 51 -0.02 4.34 15.02
C GLU A 51 1.41 4.56 15.49
N LEU A 52 1.56 5.08 16.71
CA LEU A 52 2.85 5.19 17.40
C LEU A 52 3.09 3.90 18.21
N ASP A 53 4.33 3.43 18.25
CA ASP A 53 4.72 2.39 19.20
C ASP A 53 4.86 2.93 20.63
N GLU A 54 5.12 2.04 21.58
CA GLU A 54 5.34 2.39 23.00
C GLU A 54 6.52 3.36 23.23
N LYS A 55 7.36 3.60 22.22
CA LYS A 55 8.52 4.50 22.23
C LYS A 55 8.25 5.82 21.50
N GLY A 56 7.03 6.05 20.99
CA GLY A 56 6.68 7.23 20.22
C GLY A 56 7.20 7.22 18.78
N THR A 57 7.60 6.06 18.26
CA THR A 57 8.03 5.88 16.87
C THR A 57 6.80 5.64 16.00
N PRO A 58 6.63 6.35 14.86
CA PRO A 58 5.60 5.99 13.90
C PRO A 58 5.85 4.57 13.41
N GLN A 59 4.86 3.69 13.57
CA GLN A 59 4.92 2.36 12.98
C GLN A 59 4.34 2.34 11.57
N LYS A 60 3.35 3.17 11.26
CA LYS A 60 2.65 3.17 9.96
C LYS A 60 2.09 4.55 9.65
N VAL A 61 2.61 5.25 8.63
CA VAL A 61 1.87 6.36 8.00
C VAL A 61 1.58 5.93 6.60
N ILE A 62 0.54 5.11 6.44
CA ILE A 62 0.27 4.53 5.15
C ILE A 62 -1.21 4.29 4.95
N ILE A 63 -1.72 4.81 3.83
CA ILE A 63 -3.04 4.46 3.36
C ILE A 63 -2.97 3.06 2.78
N LEU A 64 -3.72 2.17 3.40
CA LEU A 64 -3.80 0.77 3.06
C LEU A 64 -5.04 0.57 2.20
N PHE A 65 -4.83 0.15 0.97
CA PHE A 65 -5.89 -0.33 0.09
C PHE A 65 -5.78 -1.86 0.09
N SER A 66 -6.90 -2.56 0.13
CA SER A 66 -6.95 -4.02 -0.01
C SER A 66 -8.20 -4.42 -0.76
N MET A 67 -8.07 -5.24 -1.80
CA MET A 67 -9.20 -5.84 -2.51
C MET A 67 -8.85 -7.26 -2.95
N ASN A 68 -9.83 -8.17 -2.81
CA ASN A 68 -9.75 -9.50 -3.41
C ASN A 68 -10.27 -9.39 -4.84
N ASN A 69 -9.39 -9.51 -5.84
CA ASN A 69 -9.80 -9.42 -7.24
C ASN A 69 -8.82 -10.11 -8.20
N ASP A 70 -9.27 -11.24 -8.70
CA ASP A 70 -8.51 -12.08 -9.62
C ASP A 70 -8.46 -11.47 -11.03
N ASP A 71 -9.52 -10.74 -11.41
CA ASP A 71 -9.82 -10.32 -12.78
C ASP A 71 -9.10 -9.03 -13.22
N ILE A 72 -8.52 -8.25 -12.29
CA ILE A 72 -7.82 -7.02 -12.67
C ILE A 72 -6.45 -7.35 -13.27
N ASP A 73 -6.27 -6.93 -14.52
CA ASP A 73 -5.02 -7.09 -15.24
C ASP A 73 -3.88 -6.28 -14.63
N VAL A 74 -2.69 -6.87 -14.64
CA VAL A 74 -1.44 -6.27 -14.14
C VAL A 74 -1.16 -4.91 -14.78
N SER A 75 -1.41 -4.75 -16.08
CA SER A 75 -1.17 -3.47 -16.75
C SER A 75 -2.12 -2.36 -16.27
N THR A 76 -3.35 -2.73 -15.90
CA THR A 76 -4.34 -1.81 -15.32
C THR A 76 -3.90 -1.35 -13.94
N LEU A 77 -3.34 -2.25 -13.13
CA LEU A 77 -2.80 -1.92 -11.80
C LEU A 77 -1.55 -1.03 -11.89
N GLU A 78 -0.64 -1.33 -12.81
CA GLU A 78 0.54 -0.47 -13.03
C GLU A 78 0.11 0.95 -13.43
N GLN A 79 -0.84 1.07 -14.36
CA GLN A 79 -1.35 2.37 -14.80
C GLN A 79 -2.08 3.09 -13.67
N ALA A 80 -2.84 2.37 -12.83
CA ALA A 80 -3.46 2.92 -11.64
C ALA A 80 -2.44 3.47 -10.64
N CYS A 81 -1.34 2.73 -10.40
CA CYS A 81 -0.24 3.17 -9.54
C CYS A 81 0.41 4.46 -10.07
N LEU A 82 0.70 4.50 -11.38
CA LEU A 82 1.21 5.69 -12.06
C LEU A 82 0.27 6.89 -11.86
N ASN A 83 -1.02 6.73 -12.18
CA ASN A 83 -2.02 7.79 -12.08
C ASN A 83 -2.16 8.31 -10.65
N LEU A 84 -2.18 7.41 -9.65
CA LEU A 84 -2.19 7.78 -8.23
C LEU A 84 -0.99 8.64 -7.86
N SER A 85 0.22 8.22 -8.25
CA SER A 85 1.43 8.98 -7.94
C SER A 85 1.38 10.39 -8.53
N MET A 86 0.78 10.57 -9.72
CA MET A 86 0.63 11.87 -10.36
C MET A 86 -0.42 12.76 -9.68
N ILE A 87 -1.59 12.20 -9.38
CA ILE A 87 -2.71 12.93 -8.75
C ILE A 87 -2.31 13.39 -7.35
N LEU A 88 -1.66 12.52 -6.60
CA LEU A 88 -1.22 12.79 -5.24
C LEU A 88 0.09 13.58 -5.22
N GLY A 89 0.89 13.54 -6.28
CA GLY A 89 2.18 14.24 -6.36
C GLY A 89 3.18 13.73 -5.33
N CYS A 90 3.21 12.42 -5.10
CA CYS A 90 4.06 11.78 -4.10
C CYS A 90 4.42 10.35 -4.51
N SER A 91 5.14 9.65 -3.63
CA SER A 91 5.53 8.27 -3.86
C SER A 91 4.38 7.31 -3.52
N VAL A 92 4.05 6.41 -4.46
CA VAL A 92 2.96 5.43 -4.36
C VAL A 92 3.48 4.06 -4.78
N LEU A 93 3.14 3.07 -3.97
CA LEU A 93 3.47 1.67 -4.17
C LEU A 93 2.18 0.88 -4.26
N LEU A 94 2.07 0.02 -5.27
CA LEU A 94 0.95 -0.89 -5.44
C LEU A 94 1.48 -2.31 -5.64
N CYS A 95 0.75 -3.29 -5.15
CA CYS A 95 1.11 -4.70 -5.13
C CYS A 95 -0.11 -5.53 -5.54
N LYS A 96 0.05 -6.47 -6.46
CA LYS A 96 -0.89 -7.59 -6.63
C LYS A 96 -0.24 -8.83 -6.06
N ASP A 97 -0.88 -9.41 -5.06
CA ASP A 97 -0.52 -10.68 -4.45
C ASP A 97 -1.27 -11.81 -5.13
N HIS A 98 -0.64 -12.98 -5.21
CA HIS A 98 -1.21 -14.23 -5.66
C HIS A 98 -0.72 -15.34 -4.73
N GLU A 99 -1.58 -15.70 -3.79
CA GLU A 99 -1.34 -16.79 -2.84
C GLU A 99 -1.95 -18.07 -3.41
N VAL A 100 -1.19 -19.16 -3.37
CA VAL A 100 -1.65 -20.50 -3.72
C VAL A 100 -1.68 -21.34 -2.46
N TYR A 101 -2.85 -21.86 -2.14
CA TYR A 101 -3.10 -22.64 -0.94
C TYR A 101 -2.96 -24.14 -1.19
N GLY A 102 -2.25 -24.80 -0.27
CA GLY A 102 -2.08 -26.25 -0.23
C GLY A 102 -3.33 -27.00 0.21
N VAL A 103 -3.19 -28.29 0.45
CA VAL A 103 -4.29 -29.11 0.97
C VAL A 103 -4.48 -28.77 2.46
N ALA A 104 -5.72 -28.47 2.86
CA ALA A 104 -6.06 -28.23 4.26
C ALA A 104 -5.63 -29.39 5.16
N ASN A 105 -4.85 -29.09 6.19
CA ASN A 105 -4.56 -30.04 7.25
C ASN A 105 -5.69 -29.94 8.29
N VAL A 106 -6.61 -30.91 8.28
CA VAL A 106 -7.72 -30.94 9.25
C VAL A 106 -7.20 -31.51 10.58
N PHE A 107 -6.83 -30.65 11.52
CA PHE A 107 -6.54 -31.04 12.90
C PHE A 107 -7.49 -30.32 13.87
N ASN A 108 -8.22 -31.11 14.67
CA ASN A 108 -9.03 -30.64 15.81
C ASN A 108 -9.96 -29.43 15.56
N GLY A 109 -10.72 -29.43 14.45
CA GLY A 109 -11.87 -28.52 14.28
C GLY A 109 -11.57 -27.16 13.65
N GLY A 110 -10.33 -26.92 13.18
CA GLY A 110 -9.98 -25.85 12.25
C GLY A 110 -9.40 -26.44 10.96
N SER A 111 -9.73 -25.85 9.81
CA SER A 111 -8.98 -26.09 8.57
C SER A 111 -8.06 -24.89 8.36
N ASP A 112 -6.78 -25.06 8.64
CA ASP A 112 -5.76 -24.09 8.24
C ASP A 112 -5.23 -24.51 6.86
N TYR A 113 -5.33 -23.59 5.91
CA TYR A 113 -4.68 -23.71 4.61
C TYR A 113 -3.28 -23.11 4.71
N GLU A 114 -2.26 -23.88 4.32
CA GLU A 114 -0.89 -23.39 4.22
C GLU A 114 -0.68 -22.75 2.84
N VAL A 115 -0.11 -21.54 2.79
CA VAL A 115 0.34 -20.93 1.55
C VAL A 115 1.57 -21.71 1.05
N VAL A 116 1.44 -22.40 -0.07
CA VAL A 116 2.51 -23.23 -0.65
C VAL A 116 3.28 -22.53 -1.75
N ASN A 117 2.73 -21.46 -2.31
CA ASN A 117 3.41 -20.57 -3.23
C ASN A 117 2.80 -19.17 -3.12
N GLU A 118 3.63 -18.15 -3.29
CA GLU A 118 3.24 -16.74 -3.17
C GLU A 118 4.06 -15.94 -4.18
N GLU A 119 3.35 -15.14 -4.99
CA GLU A 119 3.97 -14.28 -5.98
C GLU A 119 3.36 -12.89 -5.92
N PHE A 120 4.21 -11.88 -5.98
CA PHE A 120 3.82 -10.49 -5.93
C PHE A 120 4.28 -9.76 -7.18
N ASP A 121 3.37 -9.02 -7.82
CA ASP A 121 3.71 -7.98 -8.77
C ASP A 121 3.71 -6.63 -8.06
N LEU A 122 4.87 -5.95 -8.04
CA LEU A 122 5.09 -4.68 -7.35
C LEU A 122 5.33 -3.54 -8.34
N TRP A 123 4.74 -2.37 -8.07
CA TRP A 123 4.96 -1.14 -8.82
C TRP A 123 5.19 0.02 -7.87
N PHE A 124 6.31 0.74 -8.06
CA PHE A 124 6.63 1.93 -7.27
C PHE A 124 6.88 3.13 -8.18
N TYR A 125 6.09 4.17 -7.98
CA TYR A 125 6.15 5.42 -8.73
C TYR A 125 6.29 6.61 -7.78
N ASN A 126 7.05 7.63 -8.17
CA ASN A 126 7.09 8.93 -7.51
C ASN A 126 6.64 9.99 -8.49
N SER A 127 5.50 10.63 -8.24
CA SER A 127 5.04 11.80 -8.99
C SER A 127 5.04 11.57 -10.51
N GLY A 128 4.60 10.39 -10.97
CA GLY A 128 4.60 10.02 -12.38
C GLY A 128 5.86 9.34 -12.90
N LYS A 129 6.94 9.29 -12.11
CA LYS A 129 8.19 8.64 -12.48
C LYS A 129 8.26 7.22 -11.92
N LYS A 130 8.46 6.24 -12.80
CA LYS A 130 8.72 4.84 -12.40
C LYS A 130 10.03 4.75 -11.62
N ILE A 131 9.97 4.26 -10.39
CA ILE A 131 11.15 3.95 -9.57
C ILE A 131 11.55 2.50 -9.81
N TYR A 132 10.60 1.56 -9.65
CA TYR A 132 10.77 0.17 -10.04
C TYR A 132 9.43 -0.51 -10.33
N ALA A 133 9.47 -1.62 -11.07
CA ALA A 133 8.40 -2.60 -11.12
C ALA A 133 9.02 -4.00 -11.26
N GLU A 134 8.55 -4.96 -10.48
CA GLU A 134 9.12 -6.30 -10.45
C GLU A 134 8.10 -7.34 -10.00
N ARG A 135 8.37 -8.60 -10.36
CA ARG A 135 7.72 -9.77 -9.80
C ARG A 135 8.64 -10.42 -8.77
N THR A 136 8.16 -10.70 -7.56
CA THR A 136 8.97 -11.20 -6.44
C THR A 136 8.16 -12.09 -5.50
N ASN A 137 8.84 -12.87 -4.67
CA ASN A 137 8.30 -13.60 -3.52
C ASN A 137 8.83 -13.03 -2.18
N HIS A 138 9.54 -11.89 -2.20
CA HIS A 138 10.15 -11.23 -1.04
C HIS A 138 9.47 -9.90 -0.68
N ARG A 139 8.14 -9.80 -0.85
CA ARG A 139 7.39 -8.55 -0.67
C ARG A 139 7.57 -7.96 0.72
N ASN A 140 7.50 -8.77 1.78
CA ASN A 140 7.60 -8.26 3.15
C ASN A 140 8.94 -7.59 3.45
N GLU A 141 10.06 -8.15 2.97
CA GLU A 141 11.40 -7.56 3.11
C GLU A 141 11.49 -6.21 2.40
N LYS A 142 10.95 -6.13 1.18
CA LYS A 142 10.96 -4.90 0.37
C LYS A 142 10.05 -3.82 0.92
N MET A 143 8.84 -4.18 1.37
CA MET A 143 7.93 -3.24 2.04
C MET A 143 8.60 -2.68 3.29
N ALA A 144 9.17 -3.54 4.14
CA ALA A 144 9.84 -3.11 5.36
C ALA A 144 11.01 -2.15 5.07
N ALA A 145 11.81 -2.42 4.03
CA ALA A 145 12.91 -1.53 3.63
C ALA A 145 12.41 -0.13 3.22
N LEU A 146 11.36 -0.06 2.40
CA LEU A 146 10.78 1.20 1.94
C LEU A 146 10.10 1.98 3.06
N GLU A 147 9.38 1.28 3.94
CA GLU A 147 8.77 1.87 5.11
C GLU A 147 9.86 2.47 6.02
N GLN A 148 10.95 1.75 6.27
CA GLN A 148 12.08 2.27 7.06
C GLN A 148 12.75 3.49 6.41
N GLU A 149 12.96 3.48 5.10
CA GLU A 149 13.50 4.63 4.37
C GLU A 149 12.59 5.86 4.52
N TYR A 150 11.28 5.68 4.33
CA TYR A 150 10.32 6.76 4.47
C TYR A 150 10.26 7.30 5.90
N LEU A 151 10.27 6.44 6.92
CA LEU A 151 10.23 6.84 8.34
C LEU A 151 11.43 7.70 8.74
N GLN A 152 12.55 7.62 8.02
CA GLN A 152 13.73 8.47 8.23
C GLN A 152 13.65 9.83 7.50
N SER A 153 12.69 9.99 6.58
CA SER A 153 12.48 11.22 5.82
C SER A 153 11.99 12.38 6.68
N ASP A 154 12.21 13.61 6.21
CA ASP A 154 11.71 14.80 6.89
C ASP A 154 10.17 14.90 6.82
N ALA A 155 9.55 14.37 5.77
CA ALA A 155 8.10 14.30 5.65
C ALA A 155 7.48 13.45 6.77
N ALA A 156 8.05 12.26 7.03
CA ALA A 156 7.60 11.40 8.12
C ALA A 156 7.76 12.09 9.49
N LYS A 157 8.88 12.77 9.74
CA LYS A 157 9.11 13.51 10.99
C LYS A 157 8.13 14.67 11.19
N LEU A 158 7.77 15.38 10.13
CA LEU A 158 6.80 16.47 10.19
C LEU A 158 5.39 15.95 10.46
N LEU A 159 4.99 14.88 9.78
CA LEU A 159 3.67 14.29 9.98
C LEU A 159 3.50 13.74 11.40
N LEU A 160 4.56 13.21 12.01
CA LEU A 160 4.58 12.84 13.42
C LEU A 160 4.34 14.00 14.39
N GLN A 161 4.93 15.16 14.11
CA GLN A 161 4.81 16.33 14.98
C GLN A 161 3.44 17.01 14.89
N ALA A 162 2.70 16.72 13.82
CA ALA A 162 1.39 17.30 13.55
C ALA A 162 0.21 16.50 14.13
N ILE A 163 0.47 15.31 14.69
CA ILE A 163 -0.50 14.42 15.37
C ILE A 163 -0.34 14.55 16.87
#